data_AF-A0A377U1P1-F1
#
_entry.id   AF-A0A377U1P1-F1
#
_cell.length_a   1.000
_cell.length_b   1.000
_cell.length_c   1.000
_cell.angle_alpha   90.00
_cell.angle_beta   90.00
_cell.angle_gamma   90.00
#
_symmetry.space_group_name_H-M   'P 1'
#
loop_
_entity.id
_entity.type
_entity.pdbx_description
1 polymer ?
#
loop_
_entity_poly.entity_id
_entity_poly.type
_entity_poly.pdbx_seq_one_letter_code
_entity_poly.pdbx_strand_id
1 'polypeptide(L)' 'MHPEWLETMTRFFAERGRPMAESNRKQAEIPASAEMINNPVGTACGFAIQLNRCLMFFTPGSPLNLR' A
#
# COMPACT_ATOMS: atom_id res chain seq x y z
N MET A 1 7.89 2.73 8.67
CA MET A 1 8.12 2.02 7.41
C MET A 1 7.77 0.56 7.65
N HIS A 2 6.94 -0.02 6.80
CA HIS A 2 6.45 -1.40 6.93
C HIS A 2 7.27 -2.35 6.04
N PRO A 3 8.26 -3.08 6.59
CA PRO A 3 9.18 -3.90 5.80
C PRO A 3 8.47 -5.01 5.02
N GLU A 4 7.39 -5.59 5.57
CA GLU A 4 6.57 -6.62 4.94
C GLU A 4 5.90 -6.11 3.64
N TRP A 5 5.51 -4.83 3.62
CA TRP A 5 4.90 -4.23 2.44
C TRP A 5 5.96 -3.91 1.38
N LEU A 6 7.13 -3.44 1.81
CA LEU A 6 8.26 -3.18 0.91
C LEU A 6 8.70 -4.46 0.17
N GLU A 7 8.73 -5.60 0.85
CA GLU A 7 9.01 -6.90 0.25
C GLU A 7 7.92 -7.29 -0.77
N THR A 8 6.65 -7.12 -0.41
CA THR A 8 5.51 -7.40 -1.29
C THR A 8 5.56 -6.56 -2.55
N MET A 9 5.82 -5.26 -2.43
CA MET A 9 6.01 -4.36 -3.56
C MET A 9 7.21 -4.77 -4.42
N THR A 10 8.33 -5.13 -3.81
CA THR A 10 9.54 -5.56 -4.52
C THR A 10 9.27 -6.80 -5.36
N ARG A 11 8.56 -7.79 -4.80
CA ARG A 11 8.12 -8.99 -5.52
C ARG A 11 7.17 -8.65 -6.68
N PHE A 12 6.19 -7.76 -6.46
CA PHE A 12 5.25 -7.33 -7.52
C PHE A 12 5.95 -6.76 -8.77
N PHE A 13 6.99 -5.94 -8.56
CA PHE A 13 7.80 -5.38 -9.64
C PHE A 13 8.66 -6.46 -10.32
N ALA A 14 9.31 -7.31 -9.52
CA ALA A 14 10.15 -8.41 -10.02
C ALA A 14 9.36 -9.41 -10.88
N GLU A 15 8.15 -9.79 -10.48
CA GLU A 15 7.24 -10.66 -11.25
C GLU A 15 6.89 -10.08 -12.64
N ARG A 16 6.97 -8.76 -12.80
CA ARG A 16 6.73 -8.04 -14.06
C ARG A 16 8.01 -7.73 -14.83
N GLY A 17 9.14 -8.31 -14.41
CA GLY A 17 10.44 -8.13 -15.05
C GLY A 17 11.01 -6.72 -14.91
N ARG A 18 10.60 -5.97 -13.87
CA ARG A 18 11.03 -4.58 -13.65
C ARG A 18 11.60 -4.41 -12.24
N PRO A 19 12.67 -3.63 -12.04
CA PRO A 19 13.08 -3.22 -10.71
C PRO A 19 12.11 -2.17 -10.14
N MET A 20 11.89 -2.20 -8.82
CA MET A 20 11.09 -1.18 -8.14
C MET A 20 11.85 0.14 -8.11
N ALA A 21 11.24 1.21 -8.64
CA ALA A 21 11.81 2.56 -8.55
C ALA A 21 11.86 3.04 -7.10
N GLU A 22 12.89 3.80 -6.73
CA GLU A 22 13.06 4.35 -5.38
C GLU A 22 11.86 5.22 -4.96
N SER A 23 11.28 5.98 -5.90
CA SER A 23 10.10 6.80 -5.68
C SER A 23 8.85 6.02 -5.22
N ASN A 24 8.82 4.70 -5.42
CA ASN A 24 7.74 3.84 -4.94
C ASN A 24 7.90 3.44 -3.47
N ARG A 25 9.09 3.57 -2.87
CA ARG A 25 9.32 3.21 -1.46
C ARG A 25 8.40 3.96 -0.49
N LYS A 26 8.03 5.21 -0.83
CA LYS A 26 7.07 6.01 -0.05
C LYS A 26 5.69 5.34 0.10
N GLN A 27 5.33 4.42 -0.78
CA GLN A 27 4.07 3.65 -0.67
C GLN A 27 4.12 2.64 0.50
N ALA A 28 5.29 2.37 1.08
CA ALA A 28 5.47 1.58 2.29
C ALA A 28 5.64 2.42 3.57
N GLU A 29 5.51 3.75 3.46
CA GLU A 29 5.47 4.68 4.59
C GLU A 29 4.05 4.84 5.09
N ILE A 30 3.52 3.79 5.73
CA ILE A 30 2.21 3.80 6.35
C ILE A 30 2.35 4.27 7.81
N PRO A 31 1.40 5.07 8.35
CA PRO A 31 1.38 5.43 9.76
C PRO A 31 1.26 4.20 10.66
N ALA A 32 1.99 4.18 11.78
CA ALA A 32 2.04 3.03 12.69
C ALA A 32 0.67 2.65 13.30
N SER A 33 -0.25 3.61 13.40
CA SER A 33 -1.61 3.40 13.91
C SER A 33 -2.62 3.01 12.82
N ALA A 34 -2.16 2.81 11.58
CA ALA A 34 -3.04 2.45 10.47
C ALA A 34 -3.18 0.94 10.32
N GLU A 35 -4.36 0.50 9.95
CA GLU A 35 -4.62 -0.86 9.51
C GLU A 35 -4.40 -0.93 8.00
N MET A 36 -3.47 -1.77 7.55
CA MET A 36 -3.16 -1.93 6.13
C MET A 36 -4.28 -2.71 5.44
N ILE A 37 -4.77 -2.17 4.32
CA ILE A 37 -5.74 -2.84 3.45
C ILE A 37 -4.98 -3.37 2.25
N ASN A 38 -4.85 -4.69 2.17
CA ASN A 38 -4.13 -5.34 1.09
C ASN A 38 -4.77 -5.01 -0.27
N ASN A 39 -3.94 -4.67 -1.26
CA ASN A 39 -4.37 -4.52 -2.64
C ASN A 39 -3.76 -5.65 -3.49
N PRO A 40 -4.49 -6.74 -3.77
CA PRO A 40 -3.97 -7.87 -4.54
C PRO A 40 -3.76 -7.54 -6.04
N VAL A 41 -4.28 -6.41 -6.52
CA VAL A 41 -4.31 -6.06 -7.95
C VAL A 41 -3.22 -5.04 -8.34
N GLY A 42 -2.62 -4.33 -7.37
CA GLY A 42 -1.67 -3.24 -7.62
C GLY A 42 -0.63 -3.02 -6.53
N THR A 43 0.23 -2.01 -6.70
CA THR A 43 1.35 -1.70 -5.78
C THR A 43 0.99 -0.76 -4.64
N ALA A 44 -0.06 0.03 -4.80
CA ALA A 44 -0.55 0.90 -3.75
C ALA A 44 -1.52 0.10 -2.87
N CYS A 45 -1.14 -0.22 -1.63
CA CYS A 45 -2.09 -0.68 -0.63
C CYS A 45 -3.02 0.45 -0.24
N GLY A 46 -4.23 0.09 0.19
CA GLY A 46 -5.01 0.99 1.01
C GLY A 46 -4.54 0.94 2.47
N PHE A 47 -5.00 1.89 3.28
CA PHE A 47 -4.92 1.78 4.74
C PHE A 47 -6.08 2.55 5.38
N ALA A 48 -6.47 2.13 6.57
CA ALA A 48 -7.46 2.81 7.38
C ALA A 48 -6.81 3.38 8.64
N ILE A 49 -7.24 4.57 9.07
CA ILE A 49 -6.81 5.18 10.32
C ILE A 49 -8.04 5.57 11.12
N GLN A 50 -8.06 5.16 12.39
CA GLN A 50 -9.01 5.70 13.36
C GLN A 50 -8.42 6.96 13.98
N LEU A 51 -9.05 8.12 13.73
CA LEU A 51 -8.72 9.38 14.39
C LEU A 51 -9.92 9.83 15.22
N ASN A 52 -9.79 9.80 16.55
CA ASN A 52 -10.89 10.03 17.48
C ASN A 52 -12.08 9.09 17.20
N ARG A 53 -13.25 9.64 16.85
CA ARG A 53 -14.46 8.91 16.48
C ARG A 53 -14.68 8.83 14.96
N CYS A 54 -13.65 9.11 14.16
CA CYS A 54 -13.71 9.10 12.71
C CYS A 54 -12.79 8.00 12.15
N LEU A 55 -13.35 7.10 11.35
CA LEU A 55 -12.60 6.11 10.58
C LEU A 55 -12.36 6.68 9.18
N MET A 56 -11.08 6.83 8.82
CA MET A 56 -10.64 7.38 7.54
C MET A 56 -10.04 6.26 6.68
N PHE A 57 -10.45 6.18 5.42
CA PHE A 57 -9.92 5.21 4.46
C PHE A 57 -9.10 5.92 3.39
N PHE A 58 -7.90 5.41 3.16
CA PHE A 58 -6.99 5.84 2.11
C PHE A 58 -6.88 4.70 1.13
N THR A 59 -7.39 4.88 -0.08
CA THR A 59 -7.45 3.81 -1.07
C THR A 59 -6.86 4.27 -2.40
N PRO A 60 -6.32 3.35 -3.22
CA PRO A 60 -5.81 3.71 -4.54
C PRO A 60 -6.91 4.30 -5.40
N GLY A 61 -6.65 5.42 -6.08
CA GLY A 61 -7.65 6.16 -6.87
C GLY A 61 -8.20 5.44 -8.10
N SER A 62 -7.75 4.21 -8.39
CA SER A 62 -8.26 3.43 -9.52
C SER A 62 -9.45 2.57 -9.06
N PRO A 63 -10.66 2.75 -9.65
CA PRO A 63 -11.88 2.05 -9.24
C PRO A 63 -11.83 0.51 -9.41
N LEU A 64 -10.81 -0.02 -10.07
CA LEU A 64 -10.61 -1.47 -10.24
C LEU A 64 -9.98 -2.17 -9.01
N ASN A 65 -9.51 -1.42 -8.00
CA ASN A 65 -8.62 -1.93 -6.95
C ASN A 65 -9.27 -2.11 -5.56
N LEU A 66 -10.56 -1.82 -5.41
CA LEU A 66 -11.33 -2.15 -4.19
C LEU A 66 -12.49 -3.03 -4.59
N ARG A 67 -12.45 -4.30 -4.21
CA ARG A 67 -13.59 -5.21 -4.29
C ARG A 67 -13.80 -5.86 -2.94
#